data_AF-A0A5J6I6T3-F1
#
_entry.id   AF-A0A5J6I6T3-F1
#
_cell.length_a   1.000
_cell.length_b   1.000
_cell.length_c   1.000
_cell.angle_alpha   90.00
_cell.angle_beta   90.00
_cell.angle_gamma   90.00
#
_symmetry.space_group_name_H-M   'P 1'
#
loop_
_entity.id
_entity.type
_entity.pdbx_description
1 polymer ?
#
loop_
_entity_poly.entity_id
_entity_poly.type
_entity_poly.pdbx_seq_one_letter_code
_entity_poly.pdbx_strand_id
1 'polypeptide(L)'
;MIRPMDKRRRVLGTFLGVTLATVLLPGISTILDSPPWEVVLAGAVFLIVNQLIYSYPSDIRTAPPVLLLILGVVGIAQDTLIWLLVSWLGSDMEYGLHVDGFLAALLGGVIVRVTVLVLLALGPAEAASQPS
;
A
#
# COMPACT_ATOMS: atom_id res chain seq x y z
N MET A 1 -13.32 -1.40 15.98
CA MET A 1 -12.05 -1.30 16.74
C MET A 1 -10.99 -2.05 15.95
N ILE A 2 -10.03 -1.34 15.34
CA ILE A 2 -8.97 -1.98 14.54
C ILE A 2 -7.98 -2.62 15.52
N ARG A 3 -7.67 -3.91 15.38
CA ARG A 3 -6.72 -4.57 16.28
C ARG A 3 -5.32 -3.99 16.06
N PRO A 4 -4.52 -3.80 17.12
CA PRO A 4 -3.16 -3.24 17.00
C PRO A 4 -2.26 -4.07 16.07
N MET A 5 -2.49 -5.38 15.95
CA MET A 5 -1.75 -6.26 15.03
C MET A 5 -2.07 -5.99 13.56
N ASP A 6 -3.30 -5.63 13.22
CA ASP A 6 -3.70 -5.32 11.84
C ASP A 6 -3.08 -4.00 11.38
N LYS A 7 -2.96 -3.03 12.30
CA LYS A 7 -2.25 -1.77 12.05
C LYS A 7 -0.78 -2.03 11.68
N ARG A 8 -0.07 -2.87 12.45
CA ARG A 8 1.34 -3.21 12.17
C ARG A 8 1.50 -3.89 10.80
N ARG A 9 0.62 -4.83 10.46
CA ARG A 9 0.65 -5.53 9.17
C ARG A 9 0.39 -4.60 7.99
N ARG A 10 -0.53 -3.63 8.14
CA ARG A 10 -0.79 -2.61 7.11
C ARG A 10 0.43 -1.72 6.88
N VAL A 11 1.09 -1.30 7.96
CA VAL A 11 2.31 -0.50 7.85
C VAL A 11 3.39 -1.28 7.09
N LEU A 12 3.66 -2.52 7.52
CA LEU A 12 4.64 -3.39 6.87
C LEU A 12 4.29 -3.67 5.40
N GLY A 13 3.02 -3.98 5.12
CA GLY A 13 2.55 -4.24 3.76
C GLY A 13 2.63 -3.04 2.84
N THR A 14 2.43 -1.84 3.38
CA THR A 14 2.57 -0.60 2.63
C THR A 14 4.03 -0.40 2.23
N PHE A 15 4.96 -0.45 3.19
CA PHE A 15 6.39 -0.28 2.87
C PHE A 15 6.91 -1.37 1.94
N LEU A 16 6.54 -2.63 2.18
CA LEU A 16 6.90 -3.75 1.30
C LEU A 16 6.29 -3.57 -0.10
N GLY A 17 5.02 -3.20 -0.19
CA GLY A 17 4.32 -2.95 -1.45
C GLY A 17 4.96 -1.82 -2.24
N VAL A 18 5.30 -0.71 -1.59
CA VAL A 18 5.98 0.44 -2.22
C VAL A 18 7.35 0.01 -2.73
N THR A 19 8.13 -0.68 -1.89
CA THR A 19 9.46 -1.19 -2.27
C THR A 19 9.38 -2.14 -3.45
N LEU A 20 8.43 -3.08 -3.43
CA LEU A 20 8.19 -4.02 -4.52
C LEU A 20 7.79 -3.30 -5.79
N ALA A 21 6.90 -2.30 -5.72
CA ALA A 21 6.49 -1.52 -6.87
C ALA A 21 7.70 -0.77 -7.48
N THR A 22 8.52 -0.13 -6.66
CA THR A 22 9.73 0.57 -7.11
C THR A 22 10.74 -0.36 -7.78
N VAL A 23 10.90 -1.60 -7.30
CA VAL A 23 11.84 -2.57 -7.89
C VAL A 23 11.28 -3.25 -9.14
N LEU A 24 9.97 -3.54 -9.16
CA LEU A 24 9.33 -4.31 -10.23
C LEU A 24 8.89 -3.46 -11.42
N LEU A 25 8.59 -2.18 -11.20
CA LEU A 25 8.06 -1.30 -12.25
C LEU A 25 9.14 -0.34 -12.74
N PRO A 26 9.57 -0.44 -14.01
CA PRO A 26 10.57 0.48 -14.57
C PRO A 26 10.08 1.92 -14.66
N GLY A 27 8.76 2.13 -14.60
CA GLY A 27 8.14 3.45 -14.55
C GLY A 27 8.13 4.11 -13.17
N ILE A 28 8.80 3.54 -12.17
CA ILE A 28 8.97 4.17 -10.84
C ILE A 28 10.46 4.30 -10.57
N SER A 29 10.97 5.53 -10.55
CA SER A 29 12.41 5.81 -10.38
C SER A 29 12.67 6.77 -9.23
N THR A 30 13.89 6.75 -8.72
CA THR A 30 14.38 7.68 -7.68
C THR A 30 14.93 8.96 -8.31
N ILE A 31 14.81 10.11 -7.63
CA ILE A 31 15.26 11.41 -8.17
C ILE A 31 16.72 11.73 -7.81
N LEU A 32 17.21 11.40 -6.59
CA LEU A 32 18.58 11.71 -6.14
C LEU A 32 19.47 10.49 -5.95
N ASP A 33 19.08 9.33 -6.50
CA ASP A 33 19.80 8.07 -6.27
C ASP A 33 20.02 7.78 -4.77
N SER A 34 19.04 8.14 -3.93
CA SER A 34 18.99 7.80 -2.51
C SER A 34 17.81 6.87 -2.20
N PRO A 35 17.81 5.63 -2.75
CA PRO A 35 16.64 4.75 -2.77
C PRO A 35 15.96 4.51 -1.42
N PRO A 36 16.67 4.23 -0.32
CA PRO A 36 15.99 3.89 0.93
C PRO A 36 15.20 5.07 1.52
N TRP A 37 15.69 6.31 1.39
CA TRP A 37 15.03 7.46 2.00
C TRP A 37 13.86 7.97 1.14
N GLU A 38 13.95 7.86 -0.18
CA GLU A 38 12.86 8.20 -1.10
C GLU A 38 11.70 7.20 -1.01
N VAL A 39 11.99 5.90 -0.87
CA VAL A 39 10.98 4.87 -0.60
C VAL A 39 10.32 5.06 0.77
N VAL A 40 11.08 5.49 1.78
CA VAL A 40 10.53 5.81 3.11
C VAL A 40 9.57 6.99 3.03
N LEU A 41 9.93 8.06 2.31
CA LEU A 41 9.06 9.21 2.09
C LEU A 41 7.76 8.79 1.38
N ALA A 42 7.86 8.04 0.29
CA ALA A 42 6.70 7.52 -0.42
C ALA A 42 5.81 6.66 0.50
N GLY A 43 6.41 5.71 1.24
CA GLY A 43 5.70 4.90 2.22
C GLY A 43 5.01 5.74 3.30
N ALA A 44 5.63 6.82 3.78
CA ALA A 44 5.01 7.73 4.74
C ALA A 44 3.78 8.45 4.15
N VAL A 45 3.86 8.96 2.91
CA VAL A 45 2.72 9.56 2.21
C VAL A 45 1.58 8.55 2.07
N PHE A 46 1.89 7.31 1.68
CA PHE A 46 0.90 6.23 1.62
C PHE A 46 0.21 6.01 2.97
N LEU A 47 0.94 5.97 4.07
CA LEU A 47 0.36 5.78 5.40
C LEU A 47 -0.53 6.94 5.82
N ILE A 48 -0.10 8.18 5.58
CA ILE A 48 -0.86 9.38 5.93
C ILE A 48 -2.18 9.39 5.16
N VAL A 49 -2.15 9.19 3.84
CA VAL A 49 -3.36 9.20 3.02
C VAL A 49 -4.27 8.01 3.35
N ASN A 50 -3.71 6.83 3.57
CA ASN A 50 -4.47 5.65 3.99
C ASN A 50 -5.11 5.79 5.38
N GLN A 51 -4.55 6.63 6.24
CA GLN A 51 -5.14 6.97 7.53
C GLN A 51 -6.29 7.98 7.38
N LEU A 52 -6.16 8.94 6.45
CA LEU A 52 -7.18 9.95 6.17
C LEU A 52 -8.38 9.34 5.44
N ILE A 53 -8.13 8.48 4.46
CA ILE A 53 -9.15 7.81 3.64
C ILE A 53 -9.07 6.31 3.92
N TYR A 54 -9.95 5.87 4.81
CA TYR A 54 -9.98 4.48 5.24
C TYR A 54 -10.68 3.59 4.20
N SER A 55 -9.88 2.86 3.41
CA SER A 55 -10.36 1.97 2.35
C SER A 55 -9.92 0.51 2.57
N TYR A 56 -10.00 0.03 3.83
CA TYR A 56 -9.60 -1.33 4.18
C TYR A 56 -10.74 -2.09 4.88
N PRO A 57 -10.92 -3.40 4.62
CA PRO A 57 -11.91 -4.19 5.33
C PRO A 57 -11.60 -4.27 6.83
N SER A 58 -12.65 -4.35 7.63
CA SER A 58 -12.56 -4.55 9.09
C SER A 58 -11.95 -5.91 9.44
N ASP A 59 -12.29 -6.93 8.65
CA ASP A 59 -11.76 -8.29 8.73
C ASP A 59 -11.81 -8.90 7.32
N ILE A 60 -10.67 -9.40 6.84
CA ILE A 60 -10.55 -9.96 5.49
C ILE A 60 -11.14 -11.37 5.39
N ARG A 61 -11.27 -12.10 6.50
CA ARG A 61 -11.68 -13.51 6.52
C ARG A 61 -13.18 -13.68 6.59
N THR A 62 -13.87 -12.72 7.19
CA THR A 62 -15.32 -12.73 7.36
C THR A 62 -16.02 -11.80 6.36
N ALA A 63 -15.28 -10.97 5.62
CA ALA A 63 -15.84 -10.10 4.62
C ALA A 63 -16.38 -10.89 3.40
N PRO A 64 -17.58 -10.56 2.90
CA PRO A 64 -18.12 -11.19 1.71
C PRO A 64 -17.22 -10.89 0.49
N PRO A 65 -17.03 -11.85 -0.44
CA PRO A 65 -16.12 -11.69 -1.59
C PRO A 65 -16.39 -10.46 -2.45
N VAL A 66 -17.67 -10.11 -2.64
CA VAL A 66 -18.09 -8.93 -3.40
C VAL A 66 -17.62 -7.63 -2.72
N LEU A 67 -17.68 -7.56 -1.39
CA LEU A 67 -17.19 -6.39 -0.64
C LEU A 67 -15.67 -6.28 -0.74
N LEU A 68 -14.95 -7.40 -0.69
CA LEU A 68 -13.50 -7.42 -0.90
C LEU A 68 -13.11 -6.94 -2.29
N LEU A 69 -13.86 -7.31 -3.33
CA LEU A 69 -13.63 -6.80 -4.69
C LEU A 69 -13.86 -5.29 -4.78
N ILE A 70 -14.94 -4.77 -4.21
CA ILE A 70 -15.23 -3.33 -4.21
C ILE A 70 -14.14 -2.56 -3.45
N LEU A 71 -13.79 -2.99 -2.23
CA LEU A 71 -12.73 -2.38 -1.43
C LEU A 71 -11.36 -2.52 -2.09
N GLY A 72 -11.12 -3.62 -2.80
CA GLY A 72 -9.92 -3.83 -3.60
C GLY A 72 -9.83 -2.80 -4.73
N VAL A 73 -10.87 -2.64 -5.55
CA VAL A 73 -10.90 -1.70 -6.67
C VAL A 73 -10.80 -0.25 -6.19
N VAL A 74 -11.59 0.15 -5.19
CA VAL A 74 -11.52 1.49 -4.60
C VAL A 74 -10.15 1.72 -3.97
N GLY A 75 -9.61 0.72 -3.29
CA GLY A 75 -8.26 0.75 -2.73
C GLY A 75 -7.18 0.93 -3.79
N ILE A 76 -7.26 0.23 -4.91
CA ILE A 76 -6.33 0.39 -6.04
C ILE A 76 -6.42 1.81 -6.61
N ALA A 77 -7.63 2.32 -6.80
CA ALA A 77 -7.83 3.69 -7.29
C ALA A 77 -7.19 4.72 -6.33
N GLN A 78 -7.40 4.55 -5.03
CA GLN A 78 -6.74 5.36 -4.00
C GLN A 78 -5.21 5.24 -4.06
N ASP A 79 -4.66 4.03 -4.10
CA ASP A 79 -3.21 3.80 -4.13
C ASP A 79 -2.58 4.39 -5.41
N THR A 80 -3.31 4.34 -6.53
CA THR A 80 -2.91 4.98 -7.79
C THR A 80 -2.82 6.50 -7.65
N LEU A 81 -3.83 7.12 -7.04
CA LEU A 81 -3.82 8.56 -6.78
C LEU A 81 -2.69 8.95 -5.81
N ILE A 82 -2.40 8.10 -4.83
CA ILE A 82 -1.26 8.32 -3.92
C ILE A 82 0.06 8.26 -4.69
N TRP A 83 0.24 7.32 -5.63
CA TRP A 83 1.45 7.30 -6.47
C TRP A 83 1.63 8.58 -7.28
N LEU A 84 0.55 9.10 -7.88
CA LEU A 84 0.59 10.37 -8.59
C LEU A 84 0.92 11.54 -7.65
N LEU A 85 0.37 11.53 -6.43
CA LEU A 85 0.69 12.51 -5.40
C LEU A 85 2.16 12.44 -4.97
N VAL A 86 2.70 11.23 -4.77
CA VAL A 86 4.12 11.02 -4.45
C VAL A 86 5.00 11.57 -5.57
N SER A 87 4.66 11.29 -6.83
CA SER A 87 5.40 11.80 -7.98
C SER A 87 5.35 13.32 -8.10
N TRP A 88 4.18 13.91 -7.86
CA TRP A 88 4.00 15.35 -7.85
C TRP A 88 4.81 16.00 -6.72
N LEU A 89 4.75 15.46 -5.51
CA LEU A 89 5.51 15.95 -4.36
C LEU A 89 7.02 15.79 -4.58
N GLY A 90 7.44 14.68 -5.17
CA GLY A 90 8.84 14.44 -5.50
C GLY A 90 9.38 15.43 -6.52
N SER A 91 8.56 15.83 -7.47
CA SER A 91 8.92 16.85 -8.48
C SER A 91 9.00 18.24 -7.86
N ASP A 92 8.08 18.60 -6.96
CA ASP A 92 8.05 19.90 -6.28
C ASP A 92 9.20 20.07 -5.27
N MET A 93 9.53 19.01 -4.54
CA MET A 93 10.64 19.00 -3.57
C MET A 93 12.01 18.73 -4.20
N GLU A 94 12.05 18.44 -5.50
CA GLU A 94 13.22 17.87 -6.20
C GLU A 94 13.80 16.63 -5.49
N TYR A 95 12.99 15.92 -4.70
CA TYR A 95 13.38 14.83 -3.81
C TYR A 95 12.23 13.84 -3.62
N GLY A 96 12.44 12.56 -3.97
CA GLY A 96 11.43 11.50 -3.83
C GLY A 96 11.34 10.62 -5.07
N LEU A 97 10.23 9.88 -5.20
CA LEU A 97 10.03 9.00 -6.35
C LEU A 97 9.35 9.74 -7.50
N HIS A 98 9.78 9.46 -8.72
CA HIS A 98 9.10 9.85 -9.96
C HIS A 98 8.30 8.68 -10.51
N VAL A 99 7.09 8.94 -11.02
CA VAL A 99 6.21 7.94 -11.62
C VAL A 99 5.89 8.32 -13.06
N ASP A 100 6.27 7.45 -14.00
CA ASP A 100 6.08 7.65 -15.43
C ASP A 100 4.64 7.33 -15.86
N GLY A 101 3.79 8.34 -15.72
CA GLY A 101 2.41 8.34 -16.21
C GLY A 101 1.44 7.48 -15.40
N PHE A 102 0.19 7.45 -15.89
CA PHE A 102 -0.91 6.83 -15.17
C PHE A 102 -0.79 5.30 -15.05
N LEU A 103 -0.26 4.63 -16.08
CA LEU A 103 -0.18 3.17 -16.09
C LEU A 103 0.82 2.65 -15.05
N ALA A 104 1.97 3.30 -14.88
CA ALA A 104 2.93 2.97 -13.84
C ALA A 104 2.32 3.18 -12.45
N ALA A 105 1.60 4.29 -12.24
CA ALA A 105 0.86 4.55 -11.01
C ALA A 105 -0.21 3.49 -10.73
N LEU A 106 -0.96 3.06 -11.74
CA LEU A 106 -2.02 2.05 -11.61
C LEU A 106 -1.44 0.69 -11.23
N LEU A 107 -0.41 0.24 -11.94
CA LEU A 107 0.27 -1.02 -11.62
C LEU A 107 0.92 -0.96 -10.24
N GLY A 108 1.53 0.17 -9.88
CA GLY A 108 2.08 0.39 -8.54
C GLY A 108 1.00 0.31 -7.47
N GLY A 109 -0.18 0.88 -7.72
CA GLY A 109 -1.33 0.81 -6.83
C GLY A 109 -1.83 -0.62 -6.65
N VAL A 110 -1.89 -1.41 -7.73
CA VAL A 110 -2.22 -2.84 -7.68
C VAL A 110 -1.22 -3.61 -6.83
N ILE A 111 0.08 -3.41 -7.05
CA ILE A 111 1.13 -4.11 -6.29
C ILE A 111 0.99 -3.80 -4.80
N VAL A 112 0.93 -2.51 -4.43
CA VAL A 112 0.80 -2.10 -3.02
C VAL A 112 -0.46 -2.71 -2.39
N ARG A 113 -1.61 -2.61 -3.05
CA ARG A 113 -2.88 -3.12 -2.53
C ARG A 113 -2.84 -4.62 -2.32
N VAL A 114 -2.35 -5.38 -3.31
CA VAL A 114 -2.24 -6.83 -3.25
C VAL A 114 -1.28 -7.24 -2.14
N THR A 115 -0.11 -6.59 -2.02
CA THR A 115 0.84 -6.88 -0.94
C THR A 115 0.22 -6.69 0.44
N VAL A 116 -0.50 -5.59 0.65
CA VAL A 116 -1.18 -5.34 1.94
C VAL A 116 -2.26 -6.38 2.21
N LEU A 117 -3.10 -6.70 1.23
CA LEU A 117 -4.17 -7.68 1.39
C LEU A 117 -3.61 -9.09 1.66
N VAL A 118 -2.53 -9.49 0.99
CA VAL A 118 -1.84 -10.76 1.22
C VAL A 118 -1.28 -10.82 2.64
N LEU A 119 -0.59 -9.78 3.12
CA LEU A 119 -0.07 -9.77 4.49
C LEU A 119 -1.18 -9.75 5.56
N LEU A 120 -2.32 -9.12 5.26
CA LEU A 120 -3.50 -9.18 6.12
C LEU A 120 -4.10 -10.59 6.15
N ALA A 121 -4.15 -11.28 5.00
CA ALA A 121 -4.65 -12.66 4.90
C ALA A 121 -3.74 -13.68 5.61
N LEU A 122 -2.42 -13.54 5.44
CA LEU A 122 -1.38 -14.42 6.02
C LEU A 122 -1.18 -14.24 7.52
N GLY A 123 -1.72 -13.18 8.11
CA GLY A 123 -1.61 -12.97 9.55
C GLY A 123 -2.13 -14.17 10.34
N PRO A 124 -1.45 -14.64 11.42
CA PRO A 124 -1.91 -15.80 12.18
C PRO A 124 -3.42 -15.73 12.49
N ALA A 125 -4.15 -16.78 12.10
CA ALA A 125 -5.38 -17.10 12.81
C ALA A 125 -4.97 -17.25 14.26
N GLU A 126 -5.57 -16.47 15.16
CA GLU A 126 -5.50 -16.83 16.57
C GLU A 126 -5.92 -18.29 16.64
N ALA A 127 -4.93 -19.13 16.94
CA ALA A 127 -5.03 -20.47 17.41
C ALA A 127 -6.47 -21.01 17.42
N ALA A 128 -6.82 -21.76 16.39
CA ALA A 128 -7.72 -22.89 16.52
C ALA A 128 -7.07 -23.97 17.41
N SER A 129 -6.73 -23.59 18.64
CA SER A 129 -6.42 -24.47 19.75
C SER A 129 -7.31 -24.05 20.93
N GLN A 130 -8.60 -24.35 20.80
CA GLN A 130 -9.33 -24.97 21.91
C GLN A 130 -8.84 -26.43 22.00
N PRO A 131 -8.68 -27.06 23.18
CA PRO A 131 -9.80 -27.47 24.05
C PRO A 131 -9.49 -27.19 25.54
N SER A 132 -10.39 -27.28 26.53
CA SER A 132 -11.61 -28.06 26.78
C SER A 132 -12.51 -27.31 27.76
#